data_AF-A0A1Q5SU68-F1
#
_entry.id   AF-A0A1Q5SU68-F1
#
_cell.length_a   1.000
_cell.length_b   1.000
_cell.length_c   1.000
_cell.angle_alpha   90.00
_cell.angle_beta   90.00
_cell.angle_gamma   90.00
#
_symmetry.space_group_name_H-M   'P 1'
#
loop_
_entity.id
_entity.type
_entity.pdbx_description
1 polymer ?
#
loop_
_entity_poly.entity_id
_entity_poly.type
_entity_poly.pdbx_seq_one_letter_code
_entity_poly.pdbx_strand_id
1 'polypeptide(L)'
;MQGVSRPLPKPADRLHDLRKQISALKAAEESLRQGFISGALDPIGDQYTVTVETRTNQRINLAEMRQHVAGEIWTPYLVEKVTSYVCVRKRAGDG
;
A
#
# COMPACT_ATOMS: atom_id res chain seq x y z
N MET A 1 28.60 -30.37 -18.67
CA MET A 1 27.81 -29.92 -17.51
C MET A 1 26.62 -29.14 -18.04
N GLN A 2 25.44 -29.76 -18.11
CA GLN A 2 24.24 -29.12 -18.67
C GLN A 2 23.64 -28.17 -17.62
N GLY A 3 23.58 -26.89 -17.95
CA GLY A 3 22.89 -25.87 -17.16
C GLY A 3 21.39 -26.13 -17.21
N VAL A 4 20.83 -26.67 -16.13
CA VAL A 4 19.39 -26.82 -15.95
C VAL A 4 18.81 -25.42 -15.75
N SER A 5 18.38 -24.79 -16.84
CA SER A 5 17.65 -23.53 -16.79
C SER A 5 16.30 -23.81 -16.15
N ARG A 6 16.13 -23.42 -14.87
CA ARG A 6 14.83 -23.56 -14.19
C ARG A 6 13.78 -22.79 -15.00
N PRO A 7 12.59 -23.38 -15.24
CA PRO A 7 11.52 -22.68 -15.94
C PRO A 7 11.18 -21.40 -15.18
N LEU A 8 11.10 -20.28 -15.91
CA LEU A 8 10.71 -19.00 -15.34
C LEU A 8 9.32 -19.14 -14.69
N PRO A 9 9.12 -18.62 -13.47
CA PRO A 9 7.83 -18.69 -12.79
C PRO A 9 6.76 -18.02 -13.65
N LYS A 10 5.54 -18.57 -13.64
CA LYS A 10 4.44 -17.99 -14.42
C LYS A 10 4.19 -16.56 -13.93
N PRO A 11 3.71 -15.65 -14.80
CA PRO A 11 3.48 -14.26 -14.43
C PRO A 11 2.62 -14.08 -13.16
N ALA A 12 1.62 -14.95 -12.94
CA ALA A 12 0.79 -14.92 -11.74
C ALA A 12 1.58 -15.27 -10.45
N ASP A 13 2.44 -16.29 -10.51
CA ASP A 13 3.28 -16.71 -9.39
C ASP A 13 4.33 -15.63 -9.07
N ARG A 14 4.95 -15.07 -10.11
CA ARG A 14 5.89 -13.95 -9.96
C ARG A 14 5.19 -12.72 -9.35
N LEU A 15 3.96 -12.41 -9.75
CA LEU A 15 3.19 -11.32 -9.18
C LEU A 15 2.86 -11.57 -7.69
N HIS A 16 2.55 -12.82 -7.33
CA HIS A 16 2.32 -13.22 -5.93
C HIS A 16 3.58 -13.03 -5.08
N ASP A 17 4.74 -13.50 -5.57
CA ASP A 17 6.01 -13.39 -4.87
C ASP A 17 6.42 -11.91 -4.69
N LEU A 18 6.23 -11.08 -5.71
CA LEU A 18 6.45 -9.64 -5.61
C LEU A 18 5.53 -9.00 -4.56
N ARG A 19 4.25 -9.39 -4.50
CA ARG A 19 3.34 -8.88 -3.46
C ARG A 19 3.78 -9.29 -2.06
N LYS A 20 4.29 -10.51 -1.88
CA LYS A 20 4.87 -10.95 -0.60
C LYS A 20 6.09 -10.11 -0.22
N GLN A 21 7.02 -9.88 -1.15
CA GLN A 21 8.19 -9.04 -0.92
C GLN A 21 7.79 -7.61 -0.55
N ILE A 22 6.86 -7.01 -1.30
CA ILE A 22 6.33 -5.68 -1.00
C ILE A 22 5.70 -5.65 0.40
N SER A 23 4.94 -6.68 0.78
CA SER A 23 4.34 -6.76 2.11
C SER A 23 5.39 -6.81 3.21
N ALA A 24 6.46 -7.58 3.03
CA ALA A 24 7.55 -7.68 4.00
C ALA A 24 8.31 -6.36 4.12
N LEU A 25 8.62 -5.71 3.00
CA LEU A 25 9.27 -4.40 2.97
C LEU A 25 8.41 -3.32 3.63
N LYS A 26 7.10 -3.32 3.39
CA LYS A 26 6.16 -2.40 4.06
C LYS A 26 6.14 -2.60 5.58
N ALA A 27 6.19 -3.85 6.05
CA ALA A 27 6.24 -4.12 7.48
C ALA A 27 7.55 -3.63 8.11
N ALA A 28 8.69 -3.86 7.44
CA ALA A 28 9.99 -3.37 7.89
C ALA A 28 10.06 -1.84 7.91
N GLU A 29 9.56 -1.18 6.85
CA GLU A 29 9.52 0.28 6.76
C GLU A 29 8.58 0.88 7.82
N GLU A 30 7.41 0.28 8.08
CA GLU A 30 6.53 0.71 9.15
C GLU A 30 7.22 0.63 10.52
N SER A 31 7.95 -0.46 10.79
CA SER A 31 8.70 -0.61 12.04
C SER A 31 9.75 0.49 12.22
N LEU A 32 10.50 0.83 11.17
CA LEU A 32 11.49 1.92 11.21
C LEU A 32 10.79 3.26 11.40
N ARG A 33 9.70 3.51 10.67
CA ARG A 33 8.90 4.74 10.79
C ARG A 33 8.40 4.95 12.21
N GLN A 34 7.83 3.92 12.85
CA GLN A 34 7.39 4.01 14.24
C GLN A 34 8.57 4.25 15.20
N GLY A 35 9.73 3.65 14.93
CA GLY A 35 10.97 3.94 15.66
C GLY A 35 11.38 5.41 15.60
N PHE A 36 11.32 6.04 14.42
CA PHE A 36 11.60 7.47 14.27
C PHE A 36 10.53 8.35 14.91
N ILE A 37 9.24 8.03 14.73
CA ILE A 37 8.12 8.81 15.32
C ILE A 37 8.18 8.79 16.85
N SER A 38 8.52 7.64 17.44
CA SER A 38 8.64 7.49 18.90
C SER A 38 9.95 8.06 19.47
N GLY A 39 10.91 8.43 18.62
CA GLY A 39 12.24 8.89 19.05
C GLY A 39 13.18 7.78 19.51
N ALA A 40 12.86 6.51 19.24
CA ALA A 40 13.68 5.35 19.61
C ALA A 40 14.89 5.11 18.68
N LEU A 41 14.91 5.75 17.50
CA LEU A 41 15.97 5.64 16.50
C LEU A 41 16.60 7.00 16.21
N ASP A 42 17.92 7.01 15.95
CA ASP A 42 18.66 8.22 15.57
C ASP A 42 18.26 8.68 14.16
N PRO A 43 17.76 9.92 13.99
CA PRO A 43 17.39 10.44 12.68
C PRO A 43 18.58 10.70 11.74
N ILE A 44 19.83 10.70 12.22
CA ILE A 44 21.02 10.97 11.40
C ILE A 44 21.69 9.65 11.00
N GLY A 45 21.69 9.34 9.70
CA GLY A 45 22.45 8.23 9.12
C GLY A 45 23.67 8.68 8.33
N ASP A 46 24.40 7.72 7.76
CA ASP A 46 25.64 7.98 7.02
C ASP A 46 25.46 8.86 5.76
N GLN A 47 24.30 8.74 5.10
CA GLN A 47 24.00 9.42 3.84
C GLN A 47 22.67 10.19 3.86
N TYR A 48 21.82 9.96 4.87
CA TYR A 48 20.45 10.45 4.91
C TYR A 48 20.08 10.94 6.30
N THR A 49 19.17 11.91 6.36
CA THR A 49 18.60 12.43 7.62
C THR A 49 17.08 12.32 7.56
N VAL A 50 16.47 11.88 8.66
CA VAL A 50 15.03 11.74 8.82
C VAL A 50 14.47 12.91 9.62
N THR A 51 13.47 13.58 9.07
CA THR A 51 12.73 14.65 9.76
C THR A 51 11.30 14.19 10.03
N VAL A 52 10.85 14.30 11.27
CA VAL A 52 9.46 13.99 11.67
C VAL A 52 8.67 15.29 11.77
N GLU A 53 7.71 15.47 10.88
CA GLU A 53 6.78 16.60 10.89
C GLU A 53 5.37 16.15 11.26
N THR A 54 4.73 16.86 12.20
CA THR A 54 3.31 16.66 12.49
C THR A 54 2.49 17.76 11.82
N ARG A 55 1.55 17.37 10.95
CA ARG A 55 0.62 18.30 10.29
C ARG A 55 -0.81 17.88 10.58
N THR A 56 -1.65 18.85 10.94
CA THR A 56 -3.10 18.63 11.08
C THR A 56 -3.74 18.86 9.72
N ASN A 57 -4.28 17.81 9.12
CA ASN A 57 -5.03 17.89 7.88
C ASN A 57 -6.53 17.80 8.17
N GLN A 58 -7.30 18.79 7.71
CA GLN A 58 -8.76 18.71 7.72
C GLN A 58 -9.21 17.92 6.49
N ARG A 59 -9.97 16.85 6.71
CA ARG A 59 -10.58 16.07 5.63
C ARG A 59 -12.09 16.06 5.83
N ILE A 60 -12.79 16.15 4.72
CA ILE A 60 -14.24 16.04 4.71
C ILE A 60 -14.64 14.59 5.05
N ASN A 61 -15.50 14.42 6.05
CA ASN A 61 -16.13 13.13 6.32
C ASN A 61 -17.22 12.86 5.28
N LEU A 62 -16.83 12.26 4.15
CA LEU A 62 -17.74 11.98 3.05
C LEU A 62 -18.86 11.02 3.45
N ALA A 63 -18.64 10.09 4.38
CA ALA A 63 -19.68 9.14 4.79
C ALA A 63 -20.82 9.84 5.54
N GLU A 64 -20.46 10.67 6.52
CA GLU A 64 -21.40 11.48 7.28
C GLU A 64 -22.08 12.53 6.40
N MET A 65 -21.33 13.20 5.52
CA MET A 65 -21.92 14.12 4.55
C MET A 65 -22.94 13.43 3.64
N ARG A 66 -22.68 12.22 3.14
CA ARG A 66 -23.64 11.50 2.30
C ARG A 66 -24.93 11.11 3.04
N GLN A 67 -24.86 10.94 4.35
CA GLN A 67 -26.03 10.62 5.19
C GLN A 67 -26.88 11.86 5.49
N HIS A 68 -26.25 13.03 5.61
CA HIS A 68 -26.92 14.26 6.08
C HIS A 68 -27.14 15.32 5.00
N VAL A 69 -26.52 15.21 3.83
CA VAL A 69 -26.62 16.18 2.73
C VAL A 69 -27.40 15.57 1.57
N ALA A 70 -28.43 16.28 1.11
CA ALA A 70 -29.29 15.83 0.00
C ALA A 70 -28.49 15.55 -1.28
N GLY A 71 -28.83 14.42 -1.95
CA GLY A 71 -28.18 13.91 -3.17
C GLY A 71 -27.86 14.98 -4.21
N GLU A 72 -28.84 15.84 -4.45
CA GLU A 72 -28.84 16.91 -5.46
C GLU A 72 -27.68 17.90 -5.29
N ILE A 73 -27.19 18.09 -4.07
CA ILE A 73 -26.10 19.02 -3.77
C ILE A 73 -24.75 18.48 -4.27
N TRP A 74 -24.55 17.16 -4.26
CA TRP A 74 -23.26 16.55 -4.58
C TRP A 74 -23.20 15.93 -5.97
N THR A 75 -24.33 15.53 -6.55
CA THR A 75 -24.40 14.96 -7.91
C THR A 75 -23.58 15.75 -8.95
N PRO A 76 -23.60 17.11 -9.00
CA PRO A 76 -22.82 17.87 -10.00
C PRO A 76 -21.30 17.77 -9.83
N TYR A 77 -20.83 17.38 -8.65
CA TYR A 77 -19.40 17.31 -8.30
C TYR A 77 -18.86 15.88 -8.32
N LEU A 78 -19.71 14.88 -8.55
CA LEU A 78 -19.28 13.48 -8.66
C LEU A 78 -18.75 13.21 -10.06
N VAL A 79 -17.48 12.81 -10.13
CA VAL A 79 -16.84 12.36 -11.37
C VAL A 79 -16.70 10.85 -11.34
N GLU A 80 -17.32 10.17 -12.29
CA GLU A 80 -17.14 8.73 -12.46
C GLU A 80 -15.72 8.43 -12.93
N LYS A 81 -15.06 7.48 -12.25
CA LYS A 81 -13.72 7.02 -12.61
C LYS A 81 -13.68 5.50 -12.64
N VAL A 82 -13.49 4.93 -13.83
CA VAL A 82 -13.30 3.48 -13.99
C VAL A 82 -11.96 3.09 -13.39
N THR A 83 -11.98 2.19 -12.41
CA THR A 83 -10.77 1.67 -11.75
C THR A 83 -10.77 0.14 -11.78
N SER A 84 -9.75 -0.44 -12.41
CA SER A 84 -9.57 -1.89 -12.48
C SER A 84 -8.57 -2.34 -11.42
N TYR A 85 -8.95 -3.35 -10.64
CA TYR A 85 -8.09 -3.95 -9.62
C TYR A 85 -7.61 -5.33 -10.06
N VAL A 86 -6.30 -5.58 -9.99
CA VAL A 86 -5.74 -6.91 -10.17
C VAL A 86 -5.71 -7.59 -8.82
N CYS A 87 -6.42 -8.71 -8.68
CA CYS A 87 -6.46 -9.50 -7.45
C CYS A 87 -5.76 -10.84 -7.68
N VAL A 88 -4.83 -11.20 -6.79
CA VAL A 88 -4.18 -12.51 -6.78
C VAL A 88 -4.84 -13.33 -5.66
N ARG A 89 -5.33 -14.52 -5.99
CA ARG A 89 -5.89 -15.48 -5.03
C ARG A 89 -5.22 -16.83 -5.26
N LYS A 90 -4.95 -17.58 -4.19
CA LYS A 90 -4.50 -18.97 -4.32
C LYS A 90 -5.61 -19.75 -5.02
N ARG A 91 -5.27 -20.53 -6.05
CA ARG A 91 -6.24 -21.42 -6.69
C ARG A 91 -6.69 -22.44 -5.65
N ALA A 92 -8.00 -22.62 -5.47
CA ALA A 92 -8.52 -23.74 -4.70
C ALA A 92 -8.24 -25.02 -5.51
N GLY A 93 -7.45 -25.93 -4.94
CA GLY A 93 -6.94 -27.13 -5.62
C GLY A 93 -5.41 -27.19 -5.62
N ASP A 94 -4.86 -27.48 -4.44
CA ASP A 94 -4.00 -28.64 -4.18
C ASP A 94 -3.51 -28.49 -2.73
N GLY A 95 -4.10 -29.33 -1.87
CA GLY A 95 -3.63 -29.58 -0.51
C GLY A 95 -2.34 -30.37 -0.52
#